data_AF-A0A8X8ZQY3-F1
#
_entry.id   AF-A0A8X8ZQY3-F1
#
_cell.length_a   1.000
_cell.length_b   1.000
_cell.length_c   1.000
_cell.angle_alpha   90.00
_cell.angle_beta   90.00
_cell.angle_gamma   90.00
#
_symmetry.space_group_name_H-M   'P 1'
#
loop_
_entity.id
_entity.type
_entity.pdbx_description
1 polymer ?
#
loop_
_entity_poly.entity_id
_entity_poly.type
_entity_poly.pdbx_seq_one_letter_code
_entity_poly.pdbx_strand_id
1 'polypeptide(L)'
;MAMATLCRVLLLLLLGFSASFICIRGLGVGINYGQIANDLPAPSRVAYLLSSLNITRVKLYDADPNVLSAFANTQVEFVIGLGNELLQKMSHPSQAQAWIEQHVKPYTPHTKITCITVGNEVLTGNDTQHLIPYLLPAMQSVNAAVTNLGLNKEISVTTAHSFAILSSSFPPSAGAFRPDLAEYIQSYLNFHTQTHSPFLINAYPFFAYKATPAEISLSYALFQPSPGTIDATTNLHYDNMLFAQIDAVYAAIKAMGHTDIQVKVSETGWPSKGDVDEVGATPENARLYNSNLLKRVQQNQGTPARPSVPLDIYVFALFNEDLKTGPVSERNYGLFYPDGTPVYNVGLQGYIPPPRMEYSSSKRNVSTWDAFLKLDAHSRCISSSFPIARTGLSSALRVRTRRMISEVCVFDLCVQNIMNQDEKFC
;
A
#
# COMPACT_ATOMS: atom_id res chain seq x y z
N MET A 1 -62.15 -12.70 -7.26
CA MET A 1 -61.20 -13.43 -6.38
C MET A 1 -59.85 -13.67 -7.05
N ALA A 2 -59.78 -14.24 -8.27
CA ALA A 2 -58.51 -14.57 -8.95
C ALA A 2 -57.52 -13.39 -9.14
N MET A 3 -58.02 -12.18 -9.42
CA MET A 3 -57.17 -11.00 -9.67
C MET A 3 -56.48 -10.48 -8.39
N ALA A 4 -57.15 -10.61 -7.24
CA ALA A 4 -56.58 -10.26 -5.94
C ALA A 4 -55.50 -11.26 -5.51
N THR A 5 -55.64 -12.53 -5.88
CA THR A 5 -54.64 -13.57 -5.65
C THR A 5 -53.38 -13.32 -6.50
N LEU A 6 -53.56 -12.91 -7.77
CA LEU A 6 -52.45 -12.59 -8.67
C LEU A 6 -51.64 -11.36 -8.19
N CYS A 7 -52.32 -10.30 -7.74
CA CYS A 7 -51.65 -9.13 -7.14
C CYS A 7 -50.89 -9.47 -5.85
N ARG A 8 -51.42 -10.36 -5.00
CA ARG A 8 -50.73 -10.81 -3.78
C ARG A 8 -49.48 -11.63 -4.09
N VAL A 9 -49.52 -12.49 -5.11
CA VAL A 9 -48.37 -13.26 -5.56
C VAL A 9 -47.30 -12.36 -6.19
N LEU A 10 -47.69 -11.36 -6.98
CA LEU A 10 -46.76 -10.38 -7.56
C LEU A 10 -46.11 -9.49 -6.49
N LEU A 11 -46.86 -9.09 -5.46
CA LEU A 11 -46.34 -8.31 -4.33
C LEU A 11 -45.38 -9.13 -3.46
N LEU A 12 -45.65 -10.43 -3.26
CA LEU A 12 -44.75 -11.36 -2.57
C LEU A 12 -43.48 -11.65 -3.38
N LEU A 13 -43.56 -11.69 -4.72
CA LEU A 13 -42.39 -11.81 -5.62
C LEU A 13 -41.55 -10.52 -5.65
N LEU A 14 -42.19 -9.34 -5.58
CA LEU A 14 -41.50 -8.04 -5.49
C LEU A 14 -40.88 -7.80 -4.10
N LEU A 15 -41.50 -8.30 -3.02
CA LEU A 15 -40.92 -8.29 -1.67
C LEU A 15 -39.82 -9.36 -1.49
N GLY A 16 -39.84 -10.44 -2.30
CA GLY A 16 -38.77 -11.45 -2.35
C GLY A 16 -37.56 -11.03 -3.21
N PHE A 17 -37.68 -9.92 -3.96
CA PHE A 17 -36.60 -9.32 -4.75
C PHE A 17 -35.96 -8.11 -4.05
N SER A 18 -36.10 -7.98 -2.73
CA SER A 18 -35.08 -7.26 -1.97
C SER A 18 -33.83 -8.12 -2.02
N ALA A 19 -33.02 -7.93 -3.05
CA ALA A 19 -31.65 -8.40 -3.07
C ALA A 19 -31.06 -7.97 -1.74
N SER A 20 -30.87 -8.95 -0.85
CA SER A 20 -30.03 -8.78 0.31
C SER A 20 -28.66 -8.57 -0.30
N PHE A 21 -28.32 -7.32 -0.60
CA PHE A 21 -26.92 -6.93 -0.69
C PHE A 21 -26.39 -7.25 0.69
N ILE A 22 -25.84 -8.46 0.85
CA ILE A 22 -24.94 -8.77 1.93
C ILE A 22 -23.78 -7.81 1.68
N CYS A 23 -23.87 -6.63 2.28
CA CYS A 23 -22.73 -5.77 2.44
C CYS A 23 -21.82 -6.59 3.34
N ILE A 24 -20.86 -7.30 2.73
CA ILE A 24 -19.74 -7.87 3.45
C ILE A 24 -19.07 -6.66 4.08
N ARG A 25 -19.36 -6.44 5.37
CA ARG A 25 -18.68 -5.42 6.14
C ARG A 25 -17.24 -5.90 6.26
N GLY A 26 -16.37 -5.37 5.41
CA GLY A 26 -14.93 -5.58 5.55
C GLY A 26 -14.50 -5.17 6.95
N LEU A 27 -13.31 -5.62 7.37
CA LEU A 27 -12.75 -5.30 8.70
C LEU A 27 -12.61 -3.79 8.99
N GLY A 28 -12.87 -2.91 8.01
CA GLY A 28 -12.70 -1.45 8.09
C GLY A 28 -11.25 -1.02 7.91
N VAL A 29 -10.31 -1.93 8.14
CA VAL A 29 -8.87 -1.75 8.00
C VAL A 29 -8.39 -2.07 6.58
N GLY A 30 -7.40 -1.32 6.10
CA GLY A 30 -6.59 -1.70 4.94
C GLY A 30 -5.35 -2.49 5.33
N ILE A 31 -4.69 -3.11 4.35
CA ILE A 31 -3.42 -3.79 4.55
C ILE A 31 -2.40 -3.42 3.48
N ASN A 32 -1.15 -3.23 3.88
CA ASN A 32 -0.04 -3.07 2.95
C ASN A 32 0.34 -4.44 2.40
N TYR A 33 0.27 -4.59 1.08
CA TYR A 33 0.75 -5.77 0.39
C TYR A 33 2.14 -5.48 -0.20
N GLY A 34 3.15 -5.61 0.66
CA GLY A 34 4.55 -5.53 0.27
C GLY A 34 4.99 -6.73 -0.56
N GLN A 35 5.89 -6.49 -1.51
CA GLN A 35 6.36 -7.48 -2.49
C GLN A 35 7.90 -7.60 -2.53
N ILE A 36 8.61 -7.05 -1.54
CA ILE A 36 10.07 -7.14 -1.45
C ILE A 36 10.46 -8.50 -0.83
N ALA A 37 10.13 -9.57 -1.55
CA ALA A 37 10.42 -10.95 -1.18
C ALA A 37 10.48 -11.87 -2.40
N ASN A 38 11.09 -13.05 -2.25
CA ASN A 38 11.21 -14.03 -3.33
C ASN A 38 10.36 -15.30 -3.14
N ASP A 39 9.65 -15.43 -2.02
CA ASP A 39 8.90 -16.61 -1.60
C ASP A 39 7.39 -16.39 -1.43
N LEU A 40 6.89 -15.22 -1.83
CA LEU A 40 5.47 -14.86 -1.70
C LEU A 40 4.55 -15.73 -2.58
N PRO A 41 3.29 -15.96 -2.16
CA PRO A 41 2.29 -16.60 -3.00
C PRO A 41 2.00 -15.78 -4.27
N ALA A 42 1.58 -16.48 -5.33
CA ALA A 42 1.05 -15.81 -6.51
C ALA A 42 -0.12 -14.86 -6.16
N PRO A 43 -0.26 -13.70 -6.83
CA PRO A 43 -1.28 -12.70 -6.49
C PRO A 43 -2.72 -13.24 -6.45
N SER A 44 -3.06 -14.23 -7.30
CA SER A 44 -4.37 -14.89 -7.28
C SER A 44 -4.64 -15.63 -5.97
N ARG A 45 -3.62 -16.26 -5.36
CA ARG A 45 -3.73 -16.90 -4.04
C ARG A 45 -3.86 -15.86 -2.94
N VAL A 46 -3.18 -14.72 -3.08
CA VAL A 46 -3.32 -13.58 -2.16
C VAL A 46 -4.72 -12.98 -2.21
N ALA A 47 -5.35 -12.90 -3.39
CA ALA A 47 -6.73 -12.46 -3.50
C ALA A 47 -7.71 -13.36 -2.71
N TYR A 48 -7.52 -14.69 -2.77
CA TYR A 48 -8.29 -15.61 -1.92
C TYR A 48 -8.02 -15.42 -0.44
N LEU A 49 -6.75 -15.21 -0.04
CA LEU A 49 -6.39 -14.93 1.34
C LEU A 49 -7.13 -13.70 1.85
N LEU A 50 -7.01 -12.56 1.18
CA LEU A 50 -7.63 -11.30 1.60
C LEU A 50 -9.16 -11.41 1.66
N SER A 51 -9.76 -12.13 0.70
CA SER A 51 -11.19 -12.44 0.74
C SER A 51 -11.56 -13.26 1.98
N SER A 52 -10.79 -14.30 2.33
CA SER A 52 -11.03 -15.10 3.54
C SER A 52 -10.86 -14.31 4.84
N LEU A 53 -10.04 -13.26 4.81
CA LEU A 53 -9.81 -12.36 5.93
C LEU A 53 -10.84 -11.22 6.03
N ASN A 54 -11.78 -11.11 5.09
CA ASN A 54 -12.67 -9.95 4.94
C ASN A 54 -11.90 -8.61 4.85
N ILE A 55 -10.71 -8.62 4.24
CA ILE A 55 -9.94 -7.41 3.92
C ILE A 55 -10.36 -6.92 2.54
N THR A 56 -10.88 -5.70 2.48
CA THR A 56 -11.43 -5.11 1.25
C THR A 56 -10.63 -3.91 0.76
N ARG A 57 -9.48 -3.62 1.39
CA ARG A 57 -8.64 -2.46 1.11
C ARG A 57 -7.17 -2.84 1.14
N VAL A 58 -6.45 -2.53 0.08
CA VAL A 58 -5.04 -2.90 -0.10
C VAL A 58 -4.24 -1.68 -0.54
N LYS A 59 -3.06 -1.49 0.05
CA LYS A 59 -2.05 -0.54 -0.43
C LYS A 59 -0.88 -1.30 -1.05
N LEU A 60 -0.57 -1.00 -2.31
CA LEU A 60 0.62 -1.42 -3.03
C LEU A 60 1.63 -0.28 -3.08
N TYR A 61 2.91 -0.64 -3.24
CA TYR A 61 4.02 0.31 -3.40
C TYR A 61 4.36 0.61 -4.86
N ASP A 62 3.72 -0.10 -5.78
CA ASP A 62 3.82 0.06 -7.22
C ASP A 62 2.43 -0.08 -7.88
N ALA A 63 2.42 -0.30 -9.20
CA ALA A 63 1.25 -0.64 -9.99
C ALA A 63 1.44 -2.01 -10.68
N ASP A 64 1.78 -3.06 -9.92
CA ASP A 64 2.04 -4.41 -10.47
C ASP A 64 0.84 -4.92 -11.29
N PRO A 65 1.00 -5.12 -12.61
CA PRO A 65 -0.07 -5.58 -13.49
C PRO A 65 -0.59 -6.97 -13.13
N ASN A 66 0.24 -7.84 -12.54
CA ASN A 66 -0.16 -9.19 -12.14
C ASN A 66 -1.09 -9.14 -10.93
N VAL A 67 -0.79 -8.26 -9.97
CA VAL A 67 -1.66 -8.03 -8.81
C VAL A 67 -2.96 -7.40 -9.26
N LEU A 68 -2.91 -6.28 -9.99
CA LEU A 68 -4.12 -5.58 -10.42
C LEU A 68 -5.04 -6.48 -11.27
N SER A 69 -4.47 -7.34 -12.13
CA SER A 69 -5.26 -8.32 -12.90
C SER A 69 -5.87 -9.42 -12.02
N ALA A 70 -5.13 -9.93 -11.03
CA ALA A 70 -5.60 -11.01 -10.16
C ALA A 70 -6.78 -10.59 -9.27
N PHE A 71 -6.92 -9.29 -9.00
CA PHE A 71 -7.99 -8.73 -8.18
C PHE A 71 -9.17 -8.16 -9.00
N ALA A 72 -9.17 -8.34 -10.31
CA ALA A 72 -10.29 -7.91 -11.15
C ALA A 72 -11.62 -8.49 -10.65
N ASN A 73 -12.62 -7.63 -10.50
CA ASN A 73 -13.99 -7.92 -10.04
C ASN A 73 -14.12 -8.40 -8.58
N THR A 74 -13.08 -8.27 -7.75
CA THR A 74 -13.11 -8.68 -6.32
C THR A 74 -13.71 -7.64 -5.36
N GLN A 75 -14.04 -6.44 -5.86
CA GLN A 75 -14.46 -5.25 -5.08
C GLN A 75 -13.40 -4.71 -4.09
N VAL A 76 -12.22 -5.31 -4.01
CA VAL A 76 -11.11 -4.81 -3.20
C VAL A 76 -10.64 -3.45 -3.74
N GLU A 77 -10.57 -2.47 -2.85
CA GLU A 77 -10.07 -1.14 -3.14
C GLU A 77 -8.54 -1.10 -3.08
N PHE A 78 -7.93 -0.47 -4.07
CA PHE A 78 -6.48 -0.32 -4.17
C PHE A 78 -6.03 1.12 -4.04
N VAL A 79 -5.08 1.33 -3.12
CA VAL A 79 -4.10 2.41 -3.21
C VAL A 79 -2.89 1.84 -3.94
N ILE A 80 -2.47 2.47 -5.04
CA ILE A 80 -1.28 2.05 -5.80
C ILE A 80 -0.16 3.08 -5.67
N GLY A 81 1.07 2.61 -5.82
CA GLY A 81 2.27 3.43 -5.66
C GLY A 81 2.90 3.84 -6.97
N LEU A 82 3.46 5.04 -6.99
CA LEU A 82 4.42 5.50 -7.97
C LEU A 82 5.73 5.75 -7.22
N GLY A 83 6.75 4.95 -7.54
CA GLY A 83 8.02 4.94 -6.81
C GLY A 83 8.81 6.25 -6.89
N ASN A 84 9.66 6.49 -5.89
CA ASN A 84 10.46 7.70 -5.75
C ASN A 84 11.36 7.96 -6.98
N GLU A 85 11.84 6.89 -7.61
CA GLU A 85 12.67 6.90 -8.82
C GLU A 85 11.96 7.49 -10.05
N LEU A 86 10.63 7.54 -10.04
CA LEU A 86 9.83 8.08 -11.14
C LEU A 86 9.49 9.55 -10.97
N LEU A 87 9.73 10.18 -9.80
CA LEU A 87 9.28 11.55 -9.52
C LEU A 87 9.75 12.56 -10.56
N GLN A 88 11.05 12.56 -10.90
CA GLN A 88 11.58 13.46 -11.92
C GLN A 88 10.89 13.26 -13.26
N LYS A 89 10.71 12.01 -13.70
CA LYS A 89 10.04 11.69 -14.97
C LYS A 89 8.57 12.13 -14.96
N MET A 90 7.88 11.92 -13.84
CA MET A 90 6.46 12.22 -13.69
C MET A 90 6.17 13.70 -13.49
N SER A 91 7.18 14.52 -13.20
CA SER A 91 7.07 15.98 -13.27
C SER A 91 6.77 16.50 -14.69
N HIS A 92 6.91 15.66 -15.72
CA HIS A 92 6.57 15.98 -17.11
C HIS A 92 5.16 15.49 -17.46
N PRO A 93 4.20 16.38 -17.80
CA PRO A 93 2.80 16.00 -18.01
C PRO A 93 2.56 14.88 -19.04
N SER A 94 3.31 14.87 -20.14
CA SER A 94 3.19 13.82 -21.16
C SER A 94 3.64 12.44 -20.67
N GLN A 95 4.63 12.40 -19.77
CA GLN A 95 5.10 11.16 -19.17
C GLN A 95 4.11 10.66 -18.11
N ALA A 96 3.54 11.56 -17.31
CA ALA A 96 2.48 11.21 -16.36
C ALA A 96 1.24 10.68 -17.09
N GLN A 97 0.82 11.33 -18.18
CA GLN A 97 -0.28 10.86 -19.04
C GLN A 97 -0.02 9.44 -19.54
N ALA A 98 1.14 9.18 -20.15
CA ALA A 98 1.51 7.87 -20.65
C ALA A 98 1.55 6.81 -19.52
N TRP A 99 2.02 7.19 -18.32
CA TRP A 99 2.07 6.28 -17.19
C TRP A 99 0.66 5.85 -16.74
N ILE A 100 -0.30 6.78 -16.64
CA ILE A 100 -1.69 6.46 -16.25
C ILE A 100 -2.38 5.61 -17.32
N GLU A 101 -2.18 5.91 -18.60
CA GLU A 101 -2.72 5.12 -19.71
C GLU A 101 -2.17 3.68 -19.74
N GLN A 102 -0.92 3.50 -19.32
CA GLN A 102 -0.26 2.20 -19.34
C GLN A 102 -0.50 1.37 -18.08
N HIS A 103 -0.50 1.99 -16.89
CA HIS A 103 -0.46 1.25 -15.60
C HIS A 103 -1.77 1.31 -14.82
N VAL A 104 -2.69 2.21 -15.15
CA VAL A 104 -3.96 2.38 -14.41
C VAL A 104 -5.16 2.08 -15.29
N LYS A 105 -5.27 2.77 -16.43
CA LYS A 105 -6.41 2.68 -17.34
C LYS A 105 -6.77 1.25 -17.79
N PRO A 106 -5.83 0.32 -18.03
CA PRO A 106 -6.19 -1.05 -18.46
C PRO A 106 -6.93 -1.86 -17.38
N TYR A 107 -6.79 -1.49 -16.11
CA TYR A 107 -7.38 -2.22 -14.98
C TYR A 107 -8.69 -1.60 -14.50
N THR A 108 -8.91 -0.31 -14.75
CA THR A 108 -10.16 0.39 -14.39
C THR A 108 -11.25 0.12 -15.44
N PRO A 109 -12.51 -0.19 -15.06
CA PRO A 109 -13.05 -0.23 -13.70
C PRO A 109 -13.04 -1.62 -13.04
N HIS A 110 -12.51 -2.66 -13.71
CA HIS A 110 -12.56 -4.03 -13.20
C HIS A 110 -11.84 -4.19 -11.85
N THR A 111 -10.74 -3.48 -11.66
CA THR A 111 -10.02 -3.37 -10.39
C THR A 111 -10.25 -1.97 -9.82
N LYS A 112 -10.74 -1.92 -8.57
CA LYS A 112 -11.18 -0.68 -7.94
C LYS A 112 -9.99 0.10 -7.37
N ILE A 113 -9.24 0.76 -8.24
CA ILE A 113 -8.19 1.69 -7.84
C ILE A 113 -8.87 2.96 -7.35
N THR A 114 -8.58 3.38 -6.11
CA THR A 114 -9.20 4.56 -5.48
C THR A 114 -8.20 5.66 -5.18
N CYS A 115 -6.90 5.35 -5.17
CA CYS A 115 -5.87 6.32 -4.86
C CYS A 115 -4.52 5.97 -5.51
N ILE A 116 -3.77 7.01 -5.90
CA ILE A 116 -2.39 6.91 -6.35
C ILE A 116 -1.51 7.70 -5.38
N THR A 117 -0.51 7.04 -4.77
CA THR A 117 0.52 7.70 -3.96
C THR A 117 1.74 8.00 -4.82
N VAL A 118 2.04 9.28 -5.02
CA VAL A 118 3.20 9.78 -5.74
C VAL A 118 4.36 9.91 -4.76
N GLY A 119 5.28 8.94 -4.80
CA GLY A 119 6.36 8.81 -3.84
C GLY A 119 5.92 8.29 -2.46
N ASN A 120 6.91 7.88 -1.68
CA ASN A 120 6.78 7.41 -0.30
C ASN A 120 7.94 7.95 0.54
N GLU A 121 7.61 8.66 1.62
CA GLU A 121 8.54 9.24 2.59
C GLU A 121 9.65 10.11 1.99
N VAL A 122 9.33 10.82 0.89
CA VAL A 122 10.29 11.62 0.09
C VAL A 122 11.00 12.70 0.90
N LEU A 123 10.35 13.23 1.95
CA LEU A 123 10.88 14.32 2.78
C LEU A 123 11.87 13.88 3.86
N THR A 124 12.04 12.58 4.05
CA THR A 124 12.91 12.01 5.09
C THR A 124 13.89 10.97 4.54
N GLY A 125 13.83 10.64 3.25
CA GLY A 125 14.75 9.70 2.61
C GLY A 125 16.15 10.27 2.36
N ASN A 126 17.10 9.41 1.97
CA ASN A 126 18.48 9.85 1.73
C ASN A 126 18.61 10.83 0.54
N ASP A 127 17.80 10.63 -0.50
CA ASP A 127 17.80 11.47 -1.70
C ASP A 127 16.84 12.66 -1.59
N THR A 128 16.37 12.99 -0.38
CA THR A 128 15.36 14.04 -0.12
C THR A 128 15.71 15.34 -0.85
N GLN A 129 16.96 15.80 -0.74
CA GLN A 129 17.40 17.07 -1.35
C GLN A 129 17.26 17.07 -2.88
N HIS A 130 17.41 15.91 -3.53
CA HIS A 130 17.30 15.76 -4.97
C HIS A 130 15.85 15.52 -5.43
N LEU A 131 15.01 14.92 -4.58
CA LEU A 131 13.65 14.50 -4.94
C LEU A 131 12.57 15.54 -4.61
N ILE A 132 12.76 16.34 -3.55
CA ILE A 132 11.81 17.39 -3.13
C ILE A 132 11.33 18.28 -4.31
N PRO A 133 12.23 18.79 -5.18
CA PRO A 133 11.82 19.68 -6.28
C PRO A 133 10.84 19.03 -7.27
N TYR A 134 10.80 17.70 -7.33
CA TYR A 134 9.98 16.95 -8.29
C TYR A 134 8.65 16.45 -7.72
N LEU A 135 8.50 16.40 -6.39
CA LEU A 135 7.33 15.78 -5.77
C LEU A 135 6.02 16.48 -6.14
N LEU A 136 5.91 17.78 -5.88
CA LEU A 136 4.68 18.53 -6.21
C LEU A 136 4.41 18.59 -7.72
N PRO A 137 5.39 18.89 -8.60
CA PRO A 137 5.17 18.81 -10.05
C PRO A 137 4.71 17.44 -10.53
N ALA A 138 5.22 16.34 -9.94
CA ALA A 138 4.76 14.99 -10.23
C ALA A 138 3.32 14.76 -9.77
N MET A 139 2.96 15.16 -8.55
CA MET A 139 1.58 15.09 -8.04
C MET A 139 0.60 15.83 -8.94
N GLN A 140 0.96 17.06 -9.35
CA GLN A 140 0.15 17.88 -10.26
C GLN A 140 -0.02 17.23 -11.64
N SER A 141 1.07 16.73 -12.22
CA SER A 141 1.06 16.10 -13.54
C SER A 141 0.25 14.79 -13.54
N VAL A 142 0.39 13.98 -12.49
CA VAL A 142 -0.39 12.74 -12.31
C VAL A 142 -1.87 13.05 -12.10
N ASN A 143 -2.22 14.04 -11.27
CA ASN A 143 -3.60 14.46 -11.05
C ASN A 143 -4.25 15.02 -12.34
N ALA A 144 -3.50 15.80 -13.12
CA ALA A 144 -3.95 16.27 -14.42
C ALA A 144 -4.21 15.10 -15.38
N ALA A 145 -3.32 14.11 -15.44
CA ALA A 145 -3.50 12.92 -16.28
C ALA A 145 -4.74 12.10 -15.88
N VAL A 146 -4.95 11.87 -14.59
CA VAL A 146 -6.16 11.23 -14.05
C VAL A 146 -7.42 12.00 -14.44
N THR A 147 -7.39 13.33 -14.34
CA THR A 147 -8.50 14.22 -14.71
C THR A 147 -8.78 14.20 -16.22
N ASN A 148 -7.73 14.26 -17.06
CA ASN A 148 -7.86 14.22 -18.52
C ASN A 148 -8.52 12.94 -19.02
N LEU A 149 -8.32 11.83 -18.30
CA LEU A 149 -8.92 10.54 -18.61
C LEU A 149 -10.31 10.35 -17.97
N GLY A 150 -10.82 11.35 -17.25
CA GLY A 150 -12.13 11.31 -16.58
C GLY A 150 -12.18 10.40 -15.35
N LEU A 151 -11.02 10.05 -14.78
CA LEU A 151 -10.88 9.11 -13.65
C LEU A 151 -10.89 9.81 -12.28
N ASN A 152 -10.86 11.15 -12.25
CA ASN A 152 -10.72 11.97 -11.04
C ASN A 152 -11.93 11.94 -10.10
N LYS A 153 -13.05 11.33 -10.49
CA LYS A 153 -14.19 11.07 -9.59
C LYS A 153 -13.98 9.84 -8.71
N GLU A 154 -13.12 8.93 -9.14
CA GLU A 154 -12.88 7.63 -8.50
C GLU A 154 -11.49 7.54 -7.89
N ILE A 155 -10.50 8.20 -8.52
CA ILE A 155 -9.08 8.10 -8.16
C ILE A 155 -8.58 9.44 -7.64
N SER A 156 -8.21 9.49 -6.35
CA SER A 156 -7.48 10.62 -5.78
C SER A 156 -5.97 10.47 -5.96
N VAL A 157 -5.24 11.59 -6.04
CA VAL A 157 -3.78 11.60 -6.06
C VAL A 157 -3.26 12.23 -4.76
N THR A 158 -2.27 11.61 -4.14
CA THR A 158 -1.67 12.08 -2.88
C THR A 158 -0.20 11.65 -2.80
N THR A 159 0.46 11.84 -1.67
CA THR A 159 1.79 11.32 -1.34
C THR A 159 1.79 10.82 0.11
N ALA A 160 2.61 9.83 0.44
CA ALA A 160 2.73 9.30 1.79
C ALA A 160 3.97 9.87 2.49
N HIS A 161 3.79 10.40 3.70
CA HIS A 161 4.84 11.01 4.49
C HIS A 161 5.24 10.15 5.69
N SER A 162 6.52 10.19 6.08
CA SER A 162 6.96 9.65 7.37
C SER A 162 6.47 10.53 8.51
N PHE A 163 6.17 9.97 9.69
CA PHE A 163 5.90 10.76 10.89
C PHE A 163 7.06 11.71 11.27
N ALA A 164 8.29 11.41 10.84
CA ALA A 164 9.49 12.20 11.12
C ALA A 164 9.54 13.57 10.40
N ILE A 165 8.49 13.95 9.65
CA ILE A 165 8.35 15.32 9.12
C ILE A 165 7.86 16.32 10.18
N LEU A 166 7.42 15.85 11.36
CA LEU A 166 7.08 16.69 12.51
C LEU A 166 8.34 17.05 13.32
N SER A 167 8.44 18.31 13.75
CA SER A 167 9.44 18.76 14.73
C SER A 167 8.94 18.60 16.17
N SER A 168 7.64 18.76 16.37
CA SER A 168 6.95 18.60 17.64
C SER A 168 5.72 17.73 17.45
N SER A 169 5.49 16.81 18.38
CA SER A 169 4.30 15.95 18.43
C SER A 169 3.77 15.72 19.84
N PHE A 170 4.39 16.33 20.86
CA PHE A 170 3.98 16.22 22.25
C PHE A 170 4.01 17.59 22.96
N PRO A 171 2.91 18.02 23.62
CA PRO A 171 1.60 17.37 23.59
C PRO A 171 1.00 17.41 22.16
N PRO A 172 0.04 16.53 21.81
CA PRO A 172 -0.51 16.47 20.45
C PRO A 172 -1.01 17.80 19.89
N SER A 173 -1.61 18.67 20.72
CA SER A 173 -2.06 20.00 20.31
C SER A 173 -0.94 20.94 19.85
N ALA A 174 0.30 20.66 20.24
CA ALA A 174 1.50 21.39 19.84
C ALA A 174 2.19 20.76 18.60
N GLY A 175 1.51 19.84 17.92
CA GLY A 175 1.98 19.25 16.67
C GLY A 175 2.40 20.32 15.67
N ALA A 176 3.63 20.21 15.17
CA ALA A 176 4.19 21.16 14.21
C ALA A 176 5.12 20.44 13.23
N PHE A 177 5.06 20.84 11.96
CA PHE A 177 6.00 20.35 10.96
C PHE A 177 7.40 20.92 11.20
N ARG A 178 8.40 20.22 10.68
CA ARG A 178 9.79 20.69 10.67
C ARG A 178 9.91 22.03 9.93
N PRO A 179 10.58 23.05 10.51
CA PRO A 179 10.72 24.35 9.87
C PRO A 179 11.42 24.30 8.51
N ASP A 180 12.41 23.42 8.34
CA ASP A 180 13.14 23.24 7.08
C ASP A 180 12.31 22.60 5.96
N LEU A 181 11.17 21.99 6.31
CA LEU A 181 10.22 21.39 5.36
C LEU A 181 8.96 22.24 5.13
N ALA A 182 8.77 23.30 5.91
CA ALA A 182 7.50 24.02 6.01
C ALA A 182 7.03 24.59 4.66
N GLU A 183 7.91 25.18 3.86
CA GLU A 183 7.55 25.74 2.55
C GLU A 183 7.03 24.67 1.58
N TYR A 184 7.68 23.51 1.55
CA TYR A 184 7.27 22.38 0.72
C TYR A 184 5.95 21.80 1.20
N ILE A 185 5.82 21.55 2.50
CA ILE A 185 4.60 21.01 3.10
C ILE A 185 3.42 21.96 2.89
N GLN A 186 3.60 23.28 3.04
CA GLN A 186 2.54 24.27 2.73
C GLN A 186 2.01 24.08 1.32
N SER A 187 2.91 23.89 0.35
CA SER A 187 2.54 23.69 -1.05
C SER A 187 1.81 22.37 -1.28
N TYR A 188 2.16 21.31 -0.55
CA TYR A 188 1.47 20.01 -0.61
C TYR A 188 0.09 20.08 0.04
N LEU A 189 -0.05 20.76 1.19
CA LEU A 189 -1.34 20.98 1.83
C LEU A 189 -2.28 21.80 0.92
N ASN A 190 -1.77 22.84 0.26
CA ASN A 190 -2.54 23.60 -0.73
C ASN A 190 -3.04 22.70 -1.87
N PHE A 191 -2.21 21.77 -2.35
CA PHE A 191 -2.63 20.78 -3.34
C PHE A 191 -3.73 19.86 -2.81
N HIS A 192 -3.63 19.40 -1.57
CA HIS A 192 -4.65 18.54 -0.94
C HIS A 192 -6.01 19.24 -0.83
N THR A 193 -6.03 20.50 -0.38
CA THR A 193 -7.25 21.32 -0.33
C THR A 193 -7.84 21.54 -1.73
N GLN A 194 -7.02 21.85 -2.74
CA GLN A 194 -7.48 22.07 -4.11
C GLN A 194 -8.07 20.82 -4.77
N THR A 195 -7.55 19.64 -4.42
CA THR A 195 -7.93 18.36 -5.04
C THR A 195 -8.88 17.55 -4.17
N HIS A 196 -9.18 18.01 -2.95
CA HIS A 196 -9.88 17.26 -1.91
C HIS A 196 -9.27 15.88 -1.64
N SER A 197 -7.94 15.76 -1.77
CA SER A 197 -7.21 14.53 -1.51
C SER A 197 -6.78 14.42 -0.04
N PRO A 198 -6.66 13.20 0.50
CA PRO A 198 -6.22 13.02 1.89
C PRO A 198 -4.72 13.25 2.04
N PHE A 199 -4.30 13.60 3.26
CA PHE A 199 -2.91 13.59 3.69
C PHE A 199 -2.56 12.22 4.29
N LEU A 200 -1.62 11.51 3.67
CA LEU A 200 -1.20 10.18 4.14
C LEU A 200 0.03 10.28 5.04
N ILE A 201 -0.03 9.65 6.21
CA ILE A 201 1.08 9.57 7.16
C ILE A 201 1.40 8.12 7.52
N ASN A 202 2.67 7.77 7.56
CA ASN A 202 3.19 6.51 8.08
C ASN A 202 3.55 6.74 9.54
N ALA A 203 2.79 6.15 10.46
CA ALA A 203 2.88 6.43 11.90
C ALA A 203 3.09 5.13 12.67
N TYR A 204 4.23 5.02 13.36
CA TYR A 204 4.64 3.81 14.05
C TYR A 204 4.98 4.12 15.52
N PRO A 205 4.09 3.80 16.48
CA PRO A 205 4.40 3.85 17.90
C PRO A 205 5.64 3.02 18.28
N PHE A 206 5.94 1.97 17.53
CA PHE A 206 7.14 1.14 17.71
C PHE A 206 8.43 1.97 17.69
N PHE A 207 8.61 2.87 16.71
CA PHE A 207 9.86 3.63 16.61
C PHE A 207 10.06 4.60 17.77
N ALA A 208 8.97 5.22 18.25
CA ALA A 208 9.03 6.07 19.42
C ALA A 208 9.41 5.25 20.66
N TYR A 209 8.73 4.13 20.91
CA TYR A 209 9.06 3.24 22.03
C TYR A 209 10.50 2.71 21.96
N LYS A 210 10.96 2.27 20.78
CA LYS A 210 12.32 1.79 20.55
C LYS A 210 13.37 2.85 20.92
N ALA A 211 13.12 4.11 20.57
CA ALA A 211 14.06 5.20 20.80
C ALA A 211 14.22 5.55 22.30
N THR A 212 13.13 5.54 23.06
CA THR A 212 13.15 5.92 24.50
C THR A 212 12.28 4.99 25.37
N PRO A 213 12.64 3.69 25.49
CA PRO A 213 11.80 2.69 26.17
C PRO A 213 11.69 2.90 27.68
N ALA A 214 12.56 3.73 28.28
CA ALA A 214 12.51 4.11 29.69
C ALA A 214 11.46 5.21 29.97
N GLU A 215 11.13 6.03 28.97
CA GLU A 215 10.21 7.16 29.10
C GLU A 215 8.83 6.83 28.53
N ILE A 216 8.79 6.07 27.44
CA ILE A 216 7.55 5.67 26.78
C ILE A 216 7.07 4.35 27.36
N SER A 217 5.89 4.37 27.99
CA SER A 217 5.22 3.15 28.44
C SER A 217 4.91 2.23 27.26
N LEU A 218 5.39 0.99 27.33
CA LEU A 218 5.05 -0.04 26.34
C LEU A 218 3.53 -0.25 26.26
N SER A 219 2.82 -0.24 27.40
CA SER A 219 1.37 -0.39 27.41
C SER A 219 0.66 0.71 26.63
N TYR A 220 1.13 1.95 26.73
CA TYR A 220 0.61 3.10 25.98
C TYR A 220 0.84 2.95 24.47
N ALA A 221 1.99 2.41 24.06
CA ALA A 221 2.29 2.14 22.66
C ALA A 221 1.49 0.95 22.08
N LEU A 222 1.11 -0.03 22.92
CA LEU A 222 0.42 -1.27 22.53
C LEU A 222 -1.12 -1.22 22.69
N PHE A 223 -1.72 -0.04 22.93
CA PHE A 223 -3.15 0.13 23.23
C PHE A 223 -3.63 -0.70 24.45
N GLN A 224 -2.73 -1.05 25.36
CA GLN A 224 -3.05 -1.73 26.60
C GLN A 224 -3.51 -0.71 27.66
N PRO A 225 -4.24 -1.15 28.70
CA PRO A 225 -4.56 -0.29 29.83
C PRO A 225 -3.30 0.42 30.36
N SER A 226 -3.34 1.74 30.34
CA SER A 226 -2.25 2.60 30.81
C SER A 226 -2.84 3.91 31.33
N PRO A 227 -2.08 4.70 32.12
CA PRO A 227 -2.51 6.05 32.48
C PRO A 227 -2.73 6.97 31.27
N GLY A 228 -2.18 6.62 30.11
CA GLY A 228 -2.21 7.46 28.92
C GLY A 228 -1.44 8.77 29.12
N THR A 229 -1.80 9.76 28.32
CA THR A 229 -1.29 11.13 28.46
C THR A 229 -2.44 12.12 28.40
N ILE A 230 -2.34 13.22 29.15
CA ILE A 230 -3.30 14.33 29.07
C ILE A 230 -2.60 15.49 28.37
N ASP A 231 -3.20 15.94 27.29
CA ASP A 231 -2.76 17.14 26.60
C ASP A 231 -3.12 18.38 27.45
N ALA A 232 -2.10 19.09 27.95
CA ALA A 232 -2.31 20.19 28.90
C ALA A 232 -3.03 21.41 28.30
N THR A 233 -3.04 21.56 26.97
CA THR A 233 -3.70 22.70 26.30
C THR A 233 -5.16 22.41 25.99
N THR A 234 -5.46 21.20 25.54
CA THR A 234 -6.82 20.80 25.12
C THR A 234 -7.58 20.01 26.17
N ASN A 235 -6.89 19.55 27.21
CA ASN A 235 -7.40 18.62 28.23
C ASN A 235 -7.92 17.29 27.65
N LEU A 236 -7.50 16.93 26.44
CA LEU A 236 -7.82 15.65 25.82
C LEU A 236 -6.95 14.55 26.41
N HIS A 237 -7.57 13.44 26.78
CA HIS A 237 -6.89 12.24 27.24
C HIS A 237 -6.63 11.30 26.06
N TYR A 238 -5.37 10.93 25.89
CA TYR A 238 -4.92 9.95 24.92
C TYR A 238 -4.56 8.67 25.67
N ASP A 239 -5.37 7.63 25.49
CA ASP A 239 -5.16 6.32 26.10
C ASP A 239 -4.14 5.46 25.34
N ASN A 240 -3.73 5.88 24.13
CA ASN A 240 -2.74 5.21 23.29
C ASN A 240 -1.96 6.20 22.41
N MET A 241 -0.75 5.79 22.04
CA MET A 241 0.19 6.63 21.28
C MET A 241 -0.25 6.92 19.84
N LEU A 242 -0.86 5.96 19.13
CA LEU A 242 -1.22 6.19 17.73
C LEU A 242 -2.25 7.32 17.61
N PHE A 243 -3.20 7.42 18.54
CA PHE A 243 -4.19 8.50 18.56
C PHE A 243 -3.52 9.86 18.78
N ALA A 244 -2.55 9.92 19.70
CA ALA A 244 -1.75 11.11 19.93
C ALA A 244 -0.96 11.51 18.68
N GLN A 245 -0.36 10.54 17.97
CA GLN A 245 0.36 10.79 16.72
C GLN A 245 -0.58 11.34 15.62
N ILE A 246 -1.74 10.74 15.42
CA ILE A 246 -2.71 11.21 14.41
C ILE A 246 -3.17 12.65 14.73
N ASP A 247 -3.51 12.94 15.98
CA ASP A 247 -3.96 14.28 16.37
C ASP A 247 -2.83 15.33 16.33
N ALA A 248 -1.58 14.93 16.55
CA ALA A 248 -0.42 15.80 16.31
C ALA A 248 -0.28 16.21 14.84
N VAL A 249 -0.54 15.28 13.90
CA VAL A 249 -0.55 15.61 12.46
C VAL A 249 -1.69 16.58 12.15
N TYR A 250 -2.89 16.35 12.68
CA TYR A 250 -3.99 17.28 12.52
C TYR A 250 -3.70 18.66 13.10
N ALA A 251 -3.05 18.74 14.26
CA ALA A 251 -2.63 20.00 14.86
C ALA A 251 -1.61 20.74 13.97
N ALA A 252 -0.62 20.02 13.42
CA ALA A 252 0.37 20.58 12.51
C ALA A 252 -0.25 21.13 11.22
N ILE A 253 -1.18 20.39 10.61
CA ILE A 253 -1.92 20.84 9.42
C ILE A 253 -2.77 22.08 9.74
N LYS A 254 -3.44 22.09 10.91
CA LYS A 254 -4.22 23.24 11.38
C LYS A 254 -3.36 24.47 11.62
N ALA A 255 -2.15 24.30 12.17
CA ALA A 255 -1.21 25.40 12.38
C ALA A 255 -0.75 26.04 11.05
N MET A 256 -0.82 25.29 9.94
CA MET A 256 -0.56 25.78 8.58
C MET A 256 -1.80 26.32 7.86
N GLY A 257 -2.90 26.53 8.59
CA GLY A 257 -4.12 27.17 8.07
C GLY A 257 -5.13 26.24 7.41
N HIS A 258 -4.92 24.91 7.47
CA HIS A 258 -5.78 23.92 6.81
C HIS A 258 -6.63 23.15 7.82
N THR A 259 -7.93 23.03 7.59
CA THR A 259 -8.85 22.34 8.53
C THR A 259 -9.73 21.28 7.86
N ASP A 260 -9.75 21.30 6.54
CA ASP A 260 -10.53 20.52 5.59
C ASP A 260 -9.82 19.24 5.13
N ILE A 261 -8.51 19.11 5.38
CA ILE A 261 -7.71 17.96 4.95
C ILE A 261 -7.90 16.78 5.90
N GLN A 262 -8.33 15.64 5.36
CA GLN A 262 -8.41 14.38 6.11
C GLN A 262 -7.03 13.73 6.23
N VAL A 263 -6.64 13.33 7.44
CA VAL A 263 -5.44 12.51 7.67
C VAL A 263 -5.84 11.03 7.59
N LYS A 264 -5.03 10.24 6.90
CA LYS A 264 -5.15 8.78 6.81
C LYS A 264 -3.81 8.16 7.17
N VAL A 265 -3.81 7.09 7.96
CA VAL A 265 -2.57 6.37 8.29
C VAL A 265 -2.31 5.36 7.18
N SER A 266 -1.30 5.62 6.36
CA SER A 266 -1.02 4.80 5.19
C SER A 266 -0.13 3.60 5.52
N GLU A 267 0.51 3.61 6.69
CA GLU A 267 1.24 2.50 7.27
C GLU A 267 1.29 2.62 8.79
N THR A 268 1.05 1.50 9.47
CA THR A 268 1.35 1.34 10.89
C THR A 268 1.46 -0.14 11.23
N GLY A 269 2.32 -0.51 12.18
CA GLY A 269 2.56 -1.90 12.52
C GLY A 269 3.58 -2.04 13.63
N TRP A 270 3.91 -3.30 13.96
CA TRP A 270 4.89 -3.61 14.99
C TRP A 270 5.64 -4.89 14.60
N PRO A 271 6.99 -4.88 14.58
CA PRO A 271 7.76 -6.03 14.13
C PRO A 271 7.76 -7.16 15.16
N SER A 272 7.66 -8.39 14.68
CA SER A 272 7.66 -9.61 15.51
C SER A 272 9.06 -10.06 15.93
N LYS A 273 10.10 -9.49 15.33
CA LYS A 273 11.50 -9.79 15.63
C LYS A 273 12.34 -8.61 15.16
N GLY A 274 13.37 -8.23 15.91
CA GLY A 274 14.30 -7.16 15.53
C GLY A 274 15.73 -7.50 15.93
N ASP A 275 16.63 -6.55 15.68
CA ASP A 275 18.01 -6.59 16.18
C ASP A 275 18.06 -6.41 17.70
N VAL A 276 19.24 -6.57 18.29
CA VAL A 276 19.44 -6.51 19.76
C VAL A 276 19.02 -5.15 20.35
N ASP A 277 19.21 -4.08 19.59
CA ASP A 277 18.83 -2.71 19.95
C ASP A 277 17.38 -2.36 19.58
N GLU A 278 16.65 -3.26 18.93
CA GLU A 278 15.24 -3.08 18.56
C GLU A 278 14.29 -3.55 19.67
N VAL A 279 14.47 -2.95 20.85
CA VAL A 279 13.69 -3.28 22.05
C VAL A 279 12.19 -3.21 21.77
N GLY A 280 11.48 -4.26 22.18
CA GLY A 280 10.05 -4.39 21.98
C GLY A 280 9.65 -5.17 20.73
N ALA A 281 10.55 -5.44 19.78
CA ALA A 281 10.27 -6.26 18.61
C ALA A 281 10.15 -7.75 18.96
N THR A 282 8.94 -8.18 19.33
CA THR A 282 8.64 -9.57 19.74
C THR A 282 7.30 -10.01 19.15
N PRO A 283 7.06 -11.32 18.96
CA PRO A 283 5.78 -11.81 18.43
C PRO A 283 4.61 -11.43 19.33
N GLU A 284 4.82 -11.40 20.65
CA GLU A 284 3.78 -11.03 21.61
C GLU A 284 3.40 -9.56 21.51
N ASN A 285 4.38 -8.64 21.43
CA ASN A 285 4.07 -7.22 21.28
C ASN A 285 3.45 -6.92 19.91
N ALA A 286 3.92 -7.57 18.85
CA ALA A 286 3.32 -7.45 17.52
C ALA A 286 1.85 -7.92 17.50
N ARG A 287 1.57 -9.05 18.18
CA ARG A 287 0.22 -9.55 18.39
C ARG A 287 -0.64 -8.56 19.16
N LEU A 288 -0.15 -8.02 20.27
CA LEU A 288 -0.89 -7.06 21.10
C LEU A 288 -1.20 -5.77 20.32
N TYR A 289 -0.21 -5.19 19.65
CA TYR A 289 -0.36 -3.98 18.85
C TYR A 289 -1.42 -4.15 17.76
N ASN A 290 -1.22 -5.14 16.88
CA ASN A 290 -2.09 -5.34 15.72
C ASN A 290 -3.49 -5.81 16.13
N SER A 291 -3.63 -6.73 17.10
CA SER A 291 -4.96 -7.17 17.54
C SER A 291 -5.76 -6.07 18.24
N ASN A 292 -5.10 -5.20 19.01
CA ASN A 292 -5.79 -4.09 19.64
C ASN A 292 -6.15 -2.99 18.63
N LEU A 293 -5.25 -2.67 17.69
CA LEU A 293 -5.54 -1.75 16.60
C LEU A 293 -6.79 -2.20 15.81
N LEU A 294 -6.86 -3.48 15.44
CA LEU A 294 -8.02 -4.04 14.74
C LEU A 294 -9.32 -3.88 15.55
N LYS A 295 -9.29 -4.10 16.87
CA LYS A 295 -10.46 -3.87 17.72
C LYS A 295 -10.91 -2.40 17.70
N ARG A 296 -9.96 -1.45 17.77
CA ARG A 296 -10.26 -0.01 17.72
C ARG A 296 -10.93 0.39 16.40
N VAL A 297 -10.42 -0.15 15.28
CA VAL A 297 -11.01 0.06 13.95
C VAL A 297 -12.41 -0.57 13.86
N GLN A 298 -12.60 -1.80 14.34
CA GLN A 298 -13.91 -2.47 14.34
C GLN A 298 -14.97 -1.74 15.18
N GLN A 299 -14.55 -1.04 16.23
CA GLN A 299 -15.41 -0.19 17.06
C GLN A 299 -15.76 1.15 16.38
N ASN A 300 -15.26 1.42 15.17
CA ASN A 300 -15.36 2.71 14.49
C ASN A 300 -14.89 3.87 15.36
N GLN A 301 -13.89 3.63 16.22
CA GLN A 301 -13.38 4.64 17.12
C GLN A 301 -12.65 5.72 16.30
N GLY A 302 -12.79 6.99 16.71
CA GLY A 302 -11.96 8.09 16.27
C GLY A 302 -10.95 8.50 17.34
N THR A 303 -10.08 9.46 17.03
CA THR A 303 -9.12 10.02 17.98
C THR A 303 -9.81 10.97 18.98
N PRO A 304 -9.18 11.32 20.12
CA PRO A 304 -9.76 12.26 21.08
C PRO A 304 -10.11 13.62 20.48
N ALA A 305 -9.29 14.18 19.57
CA ALA A 305 -9.61 15.45 18.91
C ALA A 305 -10.63 15.30 17.78
N ARG A 306 -10.83 14.09 17.25
CA ARG A 306 -11.79 13.79 16.16
C ARG A 306 -12.60 12.50 16.42
N PRO A 307 -13.44 12.46 17.48
CA PRO A 307 -14.11 11.23 17.90
C PRO A 307 -15.18 10.75 16.90
N SER A 308 -15.69 11.64 16.04
CA SER A 308 -16.70 11.32 15.03
C SER A 308 -16.12 10.87 13.68
N VAL A 309 -14.80 10.88 13.53
CA VAL A 309 -14.11 10.45 12.29
C VAL A 309 -13.45 9.11 12.59
N PRO A 310 -13.97 7.99 12.07
CA PRO A 310 -13.36 6.69 12.27
C PRO A 310 -11.93 6.65 11.73
N LEU A 311 -11.09 5.83 12.37
CA LEU A 311 -9.74 5.58 11.90
C LEU A 311 -9.73 5.04 10.46
N ASP A 312 -8.91 5.67 9.62
CA ASP A 312 -8.65 5.23 8.25
C ASP A 312 -7.18 4.80 8.14
N ILE A 313 -6.93 3.49 8.21
CA ILE A 313 -5.60 2.92 8.48
C ILE A 313 -5.29 1.76 7.55
N TYR A 314 -4.02 1.65 7.12
CA TYR A 314 -3.44 0.45 6.53
C TYR A 314 -2.41 -0.18 7.48
N VAL A 315 -2.59 -1.48 7.77
CA VAL A 315 -1.64 -2.25 8.59
C VAL A 315 -0.45 -2.67 7.75
N PHE A 316 0.74 -2.36 8.24
CA PHE A 316 2.02 -2.78 7.69
C PHE A 316 2.53 -4.03 8.45
N ALA A 317 2.59 -5.20 7.84
CA ALA A 317 2.19 -5.55 6.46
C ALA A 317 1.56 -6.95 6.38
N LEU A 318 1.07 -7.33 5.19
CA LEU A 318 0.46 -8.64 4.97
C LEU A 318 1.43 -9.80 5.22
N PHE A 319 2.64 -9.73 4.66
CA PHE A 319 3.64 -10.78 4.74
C PHE A 319 4.95 -10.29 5.35
N ASN A 320 5.73 -11.22 5.91
CA ASN A 320 7.15 -10.99 6.11
C ASN A 320 7.84 -10.89 4.74
N GLU A 321 8.75 -9.94 4.60
CA GLU A 321 9.39 -9.59 3.33
C GLU A 321 10.91 -9.86 3.40
N ASP A 322 11.35 -11.04 2.97
CA ASP A 322 12.70 -11.57 3.24
C ASP A 322 13.84 -10.80 2.56
N LEU A 323 13.54 -10.04 1.49
CA LEU A 323 14.52 -9.25 0.75
C LEU A 323 14.63 -7.80 1.22
N LYS A 324 13.85 -7.36 2.23
CA LYS A 324 14.01 -6.02 2.79
C LYS A 324 15.41 -5.86 3.39
N THR A 325 16.06 -4.74 3.08
CA THR A 325 17.34 -4.32 3.64
C THR A 325 17.14 -3.57 4.97
N GLY A 326 18.24 -3.24 5.66
CA GLY A 326 18.18 -2.55 6.95
C GLY A 326 18.14 -3.51 8.14
N PRO A 327 17.58 -3.09 9.29
CA PRO A 327 17.50 -3.88 10.52
C PRO A 327 16.72 -5.19 10.36
N VAL A 328 16.88 -6.12 11.30
CA VAL A 328 16.12 -7.38 11.30
C VAL A 328 14.61 -7.12 11.35
N SER A 329 14.13 -6.06 12.02
CA SER A 329 12.71 -5.70 12.06
C SER A 329 12.05 -5.56 10.71
N GLU A 330 12.76 -5.01 9.72
CA GLU A 330 12.24 -4.76 8.37
C GLU A 330 11.71 -6.03 7.70
N ARG A 331 12.28 -7.20 8.03
CA ARG A 331 11.88 -8.50 7.47
C ARG A 331 10.76 -9.19 8.27
N ASN A 332 10.26 -8.58 9.35
CA ASN A 332 9.45 -9.24 10.37
C ASN A 332 8.17 -8.47 10.78
N TYR A 333 7.65 -7.59 9.92
CA TYR A 333 6.39 -6.84 10.12
C TYR A 333 5.12 -7.60 9.70
N GLY A 334 5.26 -8.75 9.03
CA GLY A 334 4.14 -9.49 8.47
C GLY A 334 3.15 -10.00 9.51
N LEU A 335 1.87 -9.94 9.17
CA LEU A 335 0.84 -10.72 9.87
C LEU A 335 0.93 -12.22 9.53
N PHE A 336 1.38 -12.54 8.32
CA PHE A 336 1.52 -13.90 7.82
C PHE A 336 2.95 -14.18 7.34
N TYR A 337 3.37 -15.44 7.47
CA TYR A 337 4.47 -15.96 6.67
C TYR A 337 4.04 -16.11 5.20
N PRO A 338 4.99 -16.18 4.27
CA PRO A 338 4.69 -16.36 2.84
C PRO A 338 3.91 -17.65 2.53
N ASP A 339 3.95 -18.67 3.38
CA ASP A 339 3.12 -19.89 3.22
C ASP A 339 1.65 -19.69 3.62
N GLY A 340 1.29 -18.56 4.22
CA GLY A 340 -0.05 -18.22 4.70
C GLY A 340 -0.33 -18.58 6.14
N THR A 341 0.64 -19.14 6.86
CA THR A 341 0.51 -19.35 8.30
C THR A 341 0.63 -18.00 9.03
N PRO A 342 -0.19 -17.74 10.06
CA PRO A 342 -0.07 -16.51 10.83
C PRO A 342 1.23 -16.50 11.62
N VAL A 343 1.97 -15.39 11.59
CA VAL A 343 3.18 -15.21 12.43
C VAL A 343 2.77 -15.17 13.92
N TYR A 344 1.61 -14.58 14.19
CA TYR A 344 0.95 -14.53 15.48
C TYR A 344 -0.56 -14.38 15.28
N ASN A 345 -1.36 -14.85 16.24
CA ASN A 345 -2.82 -14.86 16.11
C ASN A 345 -3.43 -13.50 16.49
N VAL A 346 -3.87 -12.73 15.49
CA VAL A 346 -4.60 -11.45 15.67
C VAL A 346 -6.12 -11.61 15.66
N GLY A 347 -6.64 -12.85 15.72
CA GLY A 347 -8.07 -13.14 15.60
C GLY A 347 -8.57 -13.21 14.16
N LEU A 348 -7.65 -13.26 13.20
CA LEU A 348 -7.94 -13.47 11.78
C LEU A 348 -7.61 -14.91 11.38
N GLN A 349 -8.57 -15.60 10.74
CA GLN A 349 -8.36 -16.94 10.20
C GLN A 349 -8.29 -16.84 8.68
N GLY A 350 -7.05 -16.79 8.15
CA GLY A 350 -6.80 -16.75 6.72
C GLY A 350 -6.74 -18.14 6.11
N TYR A 351 -7.15 -18.27 4.85
CA TYR A 351 -6.98 -19.47 4.04
C TYR A 351 -6.28 -19.13 2.74
N ILE A 352 -5.09 -19.69 2.52
CA ILE A 352 -4.44 -19.67 1.21
C ILE A 352 -4.71 -21.01 0.52
N PRO A 353 -5.38 -21.03 -0.65
CA PRO A 353 -5.53 -22.25 -1.43
C PRO A 353 -4.16 -22.88 -1.75
N PRO A 354 -4.04 -24.21 -1.83
CA PRO A 354 -2.79 -24.85 -2.26
C PRO A 354 -2.44 -24.40 -3.70
N PRO A 355 -1.15 -24.43 -4.09
CA PRO A 355 -0.75 -24.15 -5.47
C PRO A 355 -1.53 -25.08 -6.41
N ARG A 356 -2.18 -24.52 -7.45
CA ARG A 356 -2.75 -25.37 -8.51
C ARG A 356 -1.58 -26.08 -9.20
N MET A 357 -1.56 -27.40 -9.19
CA MET A 357 -0.73 -28.16 -10.13
C MET A 357 -1.27 -27.89 -11.52
N GLU A 358 -0.58 -27.05 -12.30
CA GLU A 358 -0.83 -26.98 -13.73
C GLU A 358 -0.39 -28.30 -14.36
N TYR A 359 -1.35 -29.20 -14.58
CA TYR A 359 -1.12 -30.34 -15.45
C TYR A 359 -0.89 -29.78 -16.86
N SER A 360 0.37 -29.76 -17.30
CA SER A 360 0.70 -29.54 -18.71
C SER A 360 0.07 -30.68 -19.52
N SER A 361 -1.11 -30.46 -20.08
CA SER A 361 -1.69 -31.35 -21.09
C SER A 361 -0.95 -31.12 -22.41
N SER A 362 0.31 -31.56 -22.46
CA SER A 362 1.11 -31.62 -23.70
C SER A 362 1.59 -33.04 -23.96
N LYS A 363 0.65 -33.97 -24.08
CA LYS A 363 0.84 -35.18 -24.89
C LYS A 363 -0.39 -35.40 -25.76
N ARG A 364 -0.32 -34.90 -26.99
CA ARG A 364 -1.14 -35.41 -28.09
C ARG A 364 -0.75 -36.88 -28.26
N ASN A 365 -1.59 -37.79 -27.76
CA ASN A 365 -1.57 -39.17 -28.21
C ASN A 365 -2.08 -39.18 -29.65
N VAL A 366 -1.17 -39.29 -30.62
CA VAL A 366 -1.53 -39.71 -31.97
C VAL A 366 -1.77 -41.23 -31.89
N SER A 367 -3.03 -41.61 -31.78
CA SER A 367 -3.45 -43.00 -31.99
C SER A 367 -3.41 -43.29 -33.48
N THR A 368 -2.46 -44.12 -33.89
CA THR A 368 -2.37 -44.71 -35.23
C THR A 368 -3.46 -45.76 -35.40
N TRP A 369 -4.54 -45.45 -36.12
CA TRP A 369 -5.36 -46.43 -36.84
C TRP A 369 -5.95 -45.77 -38.10
N ASP A 370 -5.77 -46.48 -39.22
CA ASP A 370 -6.46 -46.39 -40.50
C ASP A 370 -6.19 -45.21 -41.46
N ALA A 371 -5.39 -45.49 -42.50
CA ALA A 371 -5.93 -45.61 -43.86
C ALA A 371 -4.90 -46.22 -44.83
N PHE A 372 -5.22 -47.43 -45.28
CA PHE A 372 -4.60 -48.14 -46.38
C PHE A 372 -4.84 -47.41 -47.73
N LEU A 373 -3.79 -47.43 -48.56
CA LEU A 373 -3.80 -47.64 -50.02
C LEU A 373 -4.12 -46.51 -51.03
N LYS A 374 -3.25 -46.54 -52.06
CA LYS A 374 -3.39 -46.10 -53.47
C LYS A 374 -3.18 -44.62 -53.77
N LEU A 375 -2.54 -44.22 -54.86
CA LEU A 375 -1.65 -44.83 -55.86
C LEU A 375 -1.08 -43.64 -56.66
N ASP A 376 0.13 -43.81 -57.20
CA ASP A 376 0.81 -43.06 -58.27
C ASP A 376 0.15 -41.86 -58.96
N ALA A 377 0.94 -40.78 -59.12
CA ALA A 377 1.19 -40.16 -60.43
C ALA A 377 2.45 -39.27 -60.41
N HIS A 378 3.40 -39.62 -61.29
CA HIS A 378 4.57 -38.84 -61.69
C HIS A 378 4.22 -37.52 -62.39
N SER A 379 5.07 -36.49 -62.26
CA SER A 379 5.89 -35.92 -63.37
C SER A 379 6.19 -34.41 -63.25
N ARG A 380 7.49 -34.08 -63.41
CA ARG A 380 8.09 -32.97 -64.20
C ARG A 380 7.89 -31.53 -63.67
N CYS A 381 8.83 -30.56 -63.78
CA CYS A 381 10.25 -30.46 -64.17
C CYS A 381 10.67 -28.96 -64.11
N ILE A 382 11.99 -28.69 -64.08
CA ILE A 382 12.71 -27.47 -64.60
C ILE A 382 12.56 -26.18 -63.74
N SER A 383 13.57 -25.60 -63.07
CA SER A 383 14.97 -25.17 -63.35
C SER A 383 15.14 -23.77 -63.96
N SER A 384 15.73 -22.84 -63.21
CA SER A 384 16.71 -21.80 -63.63
C SER A 384 17.20 -21.04 -62.37
N SER A 385 18.45 -21.17 -61.93
CA SER A 385 19.71 -20.51 -62.38
C SER A 385 19.96 -19.10 -61.79
N PHE A 386 20.97 -19.07 -60.91
CA PHE A 386 21.80 -18.02 -60.25
C PHE A 386 22.25 -16.82 -61.14
N PRO A 387 22.92 -15.71 -60.64
CA PRO A 387 23.92 -15.70 -59.54
C PRO A 387 24.11 -14.46 -58.61
N ILE A 388 24.63 -14.77 -57.40
CA ILE A 388 25.82 -14.23 -56.69
C ILE A 388 25.94 -12.72 -56.40
N ALA A 389 25.97 -12.38 -55.11
CA ALA A 389 27.09 -11.66 -54.48
C ALA A 389 27.21 -12.02 -52.98
N ARG A 390 28.41 -12.52 -52.61
CA ARG A 390 28.92 -12.79 -51.25
C ARG A 390 29.17 -11.45 -50.53
N THR A 391 28.96 -11.33 -49.21
CA THR A 391 29.90 -11.65 -48.11
C THR A 391 29.07 -11.91 -46.82
N GLY A 392 29.22 -13.00 -46.05
CA GLY A 392 30.33 -13.38 -45.14
C GLY A 392 30.39 -12.44 -43.93
N LEU A 393 30.21 -12.78 -42.64
CA LEU A 393 30.21 -13.98 -41.77
C LEU A 393 29.14 -13.76 -40.65
N SER A 394 28.36 -14.75 -40.18
CA SER A 394 28.61 -15.67 -39.04
C SER A 394 29.21 -14.98 -37.80
N SER A 395 28.77 -15.09 -36.54
CA SER A 395 27.79 -15.93 -35.83
C SER A 395 27.79 -15.47 -34.36
N ALA A 396 26.61 -15.18 -33.82
CA ALA A 396 26.07 -15.78 -32.60
C ALA A 396 26.98 -15.98 -31.37
N LEU A 397 26.68 -15.30 -30.24
CA LEU A 397 25.98 -15.89 -29.08
C LEU A 397 26.00 -14.92 -27.88
N ARG A 398 24.83 -14.80 -27.23
CA ARG A 398 24.55 -14.65 -25.79
C ARG A 398 25.62 -14.01 -24.89
N VAL A 399 25.19 -13.05 -24.05
CA VAL A 399 25.03 -13.25 -22.58
C VAL A 399 24.68 -11.91 -21.88
N ARG A 400 23.63 -11.97 -21.04
CA ARG A 400 23.30 -11.13 -19.86
C ARG A 400 23.15 -9.62 -20.02
N THR A 401 21.88 -9.21 -20.07
CA THR A 401 21.39 -8.03 -19.35
C THR A 401 21.67 -8.15 -17.86
N ARG A 402 22.66 -7.40 -17.35
CA ARG A 402 22.76 -7.07 -15.91
C ARG A 402 21.86 -5.87 -15.66
N ARG A 403 20.74 -6.07 -14.96
CA ARG A 403 20.08 -4.99 -14.21
C ARG A 403 21.03 -4.60 -13.08
N MET A 404 21.51 -3.36 -13.10
CA MET A 404 22.04 -2.71 -11.91
C MET A 404 20.86 -2.51 -10.96
N ILE A 405 20.93 -3.17 -9.80
CA ILE A 405 20.16 -2.80 -8.63
C ILE A 405 21.02 -1.75 -7.95
N SER A 406 20.61 -0.48 -8.00
CA SER A 406 21.26 0.58 -7.23
C SER A 406 20.72 0.55 -5.80
N GLU A 407 21.67 0.63 -4.89
CA GLU A 407 21.58 0.65 -3.45
C GLU A 407 20.68 1.78 -2.92
N VAL A 408 19.87 1.50 -1.90
CA VAL A 408 19.42 2.50 -0.92
C VAL A 408 19.37 1.81 0.44
N CYS A 409 20.36 2.08 1.28
CA CYS A 409 20.40 1.67 2.68
C CYS A 409 19.82 2.77 3.59
N VAL A 410 19.01 2.34 4.53
CA VAL A 410 18.19 3.10 5.49
C VAL A 410 19.03 3.67 6.64
N PHE A 411 18.77 4.95 6.93
CA PHE A 411 18.79 5.66 8.21
C PHE A 411 19.86 5.30 9.26
N ASP A 412 20.84 6.20 9.36
CA ASP A 412 21.51 6.50 10.61
C ASP A 412 22.01 7.96 10.52
N LEU A 413 21.21 8.95 10.94
CA LEU A 413 21.64 10.37 11.18
C LEU A 413 20.54 11.37 11.64
N CYS A 414 19.33 10.95 12.04
CA CYS A 414 18.32 11.92 12.52
C CYS A 414 18.10 11.96 14.05
N VAL A 415 18.79 11.12 14.83
CA VAL A 415 18.63 11.12 16.31
C VAL A 415 19.61 12.08 17.01
N GLN A 416 20.68 12.54 16.36
CA GLN A 416 21.65 13.44 17.00
C GLN A 416 21.30 14.94 16.94
N ASN A 417 20.38 15.38 16.08
CA ASN A 417 20.12 16.82 15.88
C ASN A 417 18.96 17.39 16.71
N ILE A 418 18.34 16.61 17.59
CA ILE A 418 17.31 17.09 18.53
C ILE A 418 17.91 17.40 19.92
N MET A 419 19.20 17.11 20.16
CA MET A 419 19.80 17.16 21.51
C MET A 419 20.87 18.25 21.72
N ASN A 420 20.94 19.30 20.90
CA ASN A 420 22.00 20.33 21.02
C ASN A 420 21.55 21.80 20.87
N GLN A 421 20.40 22.18 21.44
CA GLN A 421 19.97 23.59 21.51
C GLN A 421 19.37 24.01 22.87
N ASP A 422 19.62 23.28 23.97
CA ASP A 422 19.16 23.67 25.31
C ASP A 422 20.29 23.81 26.35
N GLU A 423 21.41 24.42 25.95
CA GLU A 423 22.37 24.99 26.91
C GLU A 423 22.93 26.32 26.40
N LYS A 424 22.23 27.42 26.73
CA LYS A 424 22.79 28.75 27.05
C LYS A 424 21.69 29.78 27.29
N PHE A 425 21.11 29.74 28.50
CA PHE A 425 20.63 30.93 29.20
C PHE A 425 20.82 30.72 30.71
N CYS A 426 22.04 30.94 31.16
CA CYS A 426 22.37 31.63 32.41
C CYS A 426 23.82 32.11 32.35
#